data_AF-A0A2D7PGA6-F1
#
_entry.id   AF-A0A2D7PGA6-F1
#
_cell.length_a   1.000
_cell.length_b   1.000
_cell.length_c   1.000
_cell.angle_alpha   90.00
_cell.angle_beta   90.00
_cell.angle_gamma   90.00
#
_symmetry.space_group_name_H-M   'P 1'
#
loop_
_entity.id
_entity.type
_entity.pdbx_description
1 polymer ?
#
loop_
_entity_poly.entity_id
_entity_poly.type
_entity_poly.pdbx_seq_one_letter_code
_entity_poly.pdbx_strand_id
1 'polypeptide(L)' 'MDDIFVVAKIQKLIKDNMQSVVDSICTGGVDNMEKYQYMLGQIRTYQLLLQEISNLLDEKEQKEDEGNIIKLGSTED' A
#
# COMPACT_ATOMS: atom_id res chain seq x y z
N MET A 1 5.28 25.33 -3.20
CA MET A 1 4.94 23.99 -3.74
C MET A 1 3.62 23.64 -3.11
N ASP A 2 2.63 23.24 -3.89
CA ASP A 2 1.31 22.88 -3.37
C ASP A 2 1.43 21.66 -2.44
N ASP A 3 0.78 21.66 -1.27
CA ASP A 3 0.92 20.61 -0.26
C ASP A 3 0.45 19.25 -0.81
N ILE A 4 -0.59 19.26 -1.63
CA ILE A 4 -1.10 18.09 -2.36
C ILE A 4 -0.03 17.52 -3.31
N PHE A 5 0.77 18.39 -3.93
CA PHE A 5 1.86 17.97 -4.82
C PHE A 5 3.00 17.29 -4.04
N VAL A 6 3.26 17.72 -2.80
CA VAL A 6 4.23 17.05 -1.91
C VAL A 6 3.73 15.65 -1.54
N VAL A 7 2.46 15.51 -1.14
CA VAL A 7 1.86 14.21 -0.81
C VAL A 7 1.88 13.27 -2.01
N ALA A 8 1.54 13.74 -3.21
CA ALA A 8 1.58 12.95 -4.43
C ALA A 8 2.99 12.41 -4.75
N LYS A 9 4.03 13.24 -4.53
CA LYS A 9 5.43 12.80 -4.67
C LYS A 9 5.81 11.73 -3.66
N ILE A 10 5.41 11.88 -2.40
CA ILE A 10 5.66 10.88 -1.36
C ILE A 10 4.95 9.57 -1.70
N GLN A 11 3.67 9.63 -2.09
CA GLN A 11 2.90 8.45 -2.50
C GLN A 11 3.57 7.71 -3.65
N LYS A 12 4.06 8.44 -4.66
CA LYS A 12 4.81 7.85 -5.77
C LYS A 12 6.10 7.18 -5.30
N LEU A 13 6.89 7.87 -4.48
CA LEU A 13 8.14 7.33 -3.96
C LEU A 13 7.92 6.02 -3.17
N ILE A 14 6.86 5.96 -2.35
CA ILE A 14 6.52 4.74 -1.61
C ILE A 14 6.15 3.60 -2.57
N LYS A 15 5.34 3.86 -3.60
CA LYS A 15 4.99 2.86 -4.63
C LYS A 15 6.23 2.34 -5.36
N ASP A 16 7.12 3.24 -5.77
CA ASP A 16 8.35 2.89 -6.49
C ASP A 16 9.28 2.02 -5.62
N ASN A 17 9.42 2.34 -4.33
CA ASN A 17 10.21 1.52 -3.39
C ASN A 17 9.57 0.15 -3.15
N MET A 18 8.24 0.09 -2.98
CA MET A 18 7.52 -1.18 -2.83
C MET A 18 7.72 -2.07 -4.06
N GLN A 19 7.63 -1.49 -5.27
CA GLN A 19 7.84 -2.22 -6.51
C GLN A 19 9.26 -2.77 -6.62
N SER A 20 10.27 -2.00 -6.21
CA SER A 20 11.67 -2.46 -6.18
C SER A 20 11.87 -3.70 -5.28
N VAL A 21 11.19 -3.74 -4.13
CA VAL A 21 11.21 -4.92 -3.23
C VAL A 21 10.48 -6.11 -3.87
N VAL A 22 9.33 -5.87 -4.52
CA VAL A 22 8.59 -6.91 -5.26
C VAL A 22 9.45 -7.49 -6.38
N ASP A 23 10.08 -6.63 -7.18
CA ASP A 23 10.96 -7.04 -8.28
C ASP A 23 12.13 -7.89 -7.75
N SER A 24 12.75 -7.47 -6.65
CA SER A 24 13.83 -8.21 -5.98
C SER A 24 13.40 -9.62 -5.55
N ILE A 25 12.14 -9.77 -5.10
CA ILE A 25 11.56 -11.08 -4.78
C ILE A 25 11.33 -11.90 -6.05
N CYS A 26 10.70 -11.31 -7.06
CA CYS A 26 10.29 -12.00 -8.28
C CYS A 26 11.47 -12.45 -9.16
N THR A 27 12.57 -11.70 -9.18
CA THR A 27 13.76 -12.03 -9.99
C THR A 27 14.65 -13.09 -9.34
N GLY A 28 14.23 -13.70 -8.22
CA GLY A 28 14.99 -14.74 -7.54
C GLY A 28 16.16 -14.20 -6.71
N GLY A 29 16.15 -12.92 -6.33
CA GLY A 29 17.16 -12.29 -5.48
C GLY A 29 17.12 -12.73 -4.01
N VAL A 30 16.26 -13.70 -3.68
CA VAL A 30 15.98 -14.13 -2.30
C VAL A 30 16.49 -15.55 -2.12
N ASP A 31 17.60 -15.68 -1.40
CA ASP A 31 18.29 -16.96 -1.20
C ASP A 31 17.81 -17.74 0.04
N ASN A 32 16.97 -17.14 0.89
CA ASN A 32 16.46 -17.80 2.08
C ASN A 32 15.12 -17.24 2.58
N MET A 33 14.45 -18.04 3.42
CA MET A 33 13.12 -17.72 3.93
C MET A 33 13.11 -16.53 4.91
N GLU A 34 14.18 -16.28 5.65
CA GLU A 34 14.26 -15.13 6.57
C GLU A 34 14.27 -13.81 5.79
N LYS A 35 15.11 -13.72 4.76
CA LYS A 35 15.13 -12.58 3.82
C LYS A 35 13.79 -12.43 3.11
N TYR A 36 13.17 -13.53 2.70
CA TYR A 36 11.84 -13.50 2.09
C TYR A 36 10.79 -12.90 3.03
N GLN A 37 10.72 -13.38 4.29
CA GLN A 37 9.78 -12.86 5.28
C GLN A 37 10.06 -11.39 5.63
N TYR A 38 11.34 -11.00 5.69
CA TYR A 38 11.72 -9.61 5.89
C TYR A 38 11.23 -8.71 4.75
N MET A 39 11.43 -9.10 3.49
CA MET A 39 10.93 -8.34 2.33
C MET A 39 9.41 -8.32 2.25
N LEU A 40 8.72 -9.42 2.60
CA LEU A 40 7.27 -9.41 2.76
C LEU A 40 6.81 -8.43 3.86
N GLY A 41 7.55 -8.33 4.96
CA GLY A 41 7.32 -7.34 6.00
C GLY A 41 7.40 -5.91 5.44
N GLN A 42 8.45 -5.62 4.67
CA GLN A 42 8.60 -4.32 4.00
C GLN A 42 7.44 -3.99 3.05
N ILE A 43 7.01 -4.95 2.23
CA ILE A 43 5.86 -4.78 1.33
C ILE A 43 4.60 -4.41 2.11
N ARG A 44 4.31 -5.14 3.21
CA ARG A 44 3.15 -4.86 4.07
C ARG A 44 3.22 -3.45 4.68
N THR A 45 4.40 -3.02 5.12
CA THR A 45 4.59 -1.66 5.63
C THR A 45 4.29 -0.62 4.57
N TYR A 46 4.78 -0.79 3.33
CA TYR A 46 4.47 0.14 2.25
C TYR A 46 2.97 0.16 1.90
N GLN A 47 2.29 -0.99 1.90
CA GLN A 47 0.85 -1.05 1.69
C GLN A 47 0.08 -0.28 2.76
N LEU A 48 0.46 -0.42 4.04
CA LEU A 48 -0.15 0.33 5.14
C LEU A 48 0.05 1.84 4.98
N LEU A 49 1.27 2.28 4.68
CA LEU A 49 1.56 3.70 4.45
C LEU A 49 0.74 4.27 3.28
N LEU A 50 0.59 3.51 2.19
CA LEU A 50 -0.23 3.92 1.04
C LEU A 50 -1.71 4.01 1.41
N GLN A 51 -2.20 3.10 2.26
CA GLN A 51 -3.56 3.14 2.78
C GLN A 51 -3.78 4.36 3.67
N GLU A 52 -2.85 4.66 4.58
CA GLU A 52 -2.92 5.85 5.44
C GLU A 52 -2.91 7.14 4.61
N ILE A 53 -2.02 7.26 3.62
CA ILE A 53 -2.02 8.40 2.68
C ILE A 53 -3.36 8.51 1.96
N SER A 54 -3.94 7.39 1.52
CA SER A 54 -5.23 7.40 0.85
C SER A 54 -6.36 7.84 1.77
N ASN A 55 -6.37 7.38 3.03
CA ASN A 55 -7.33 7.81 4.05
C ASN A 55 -7.15 9.27 4.48
N LEU A 56 -5.97 9.87 4.30
CA LEU A 56 -5.73 11.29 4.55
C LEU A 56 -6.21 12.17 3.38
N LEU A 57 -6.14 11.65 2.15
CA LEU A 57 -6.54 12.37 0.94
C LEU A 57 -8.03 12.26 0.65
N ASP A 58 -8.59 11.06 0.79
CA ASP A 58 -10.04 10.88 0.92
C ASP A 58 -10.33 11.06 2.41
N GLU A 59 -10.76 12.27 2.81
CA GLU A 59 -11.54 12.40 4.05
C GLU A 59 -12.74 11.47 3.88
N LYS A 60 -12.61 10.24 4.41
CA LYS A 60 -13.74 9.34 4.55
C LYS A 60 -14.65 10.06 5.53
N GLU A 61 -15.62 10.80 5.00
CA GLU A 61 -16.81 11.19 5.74
C GLU A 61 -17.19 9.94 6.54
N GLN A 62 -17.09 10.02 7.86
CA GLN A 62 -17.63 8.97 8.70
C GLN A 62 -19.12 8.96 8.37
N LYS A 63 -19.54 8.07 7.47
CA LYS A 63 -20.94 7.73 7.33
C LYS A 63 -21.29 7.06 8.64
N GLU A 64 -21.77 7.85 9.60
CA GLU A 64 -22.20 7.39 10.93
C GLU A 64 -23.22 6.24 10.82
N ASP A 65 -23.83 6.04 9.64
CA ASP A 65 -24.87 5.04 9.36
C ASP A 65 -24.44 3.82 8.51
N GLU A 66 -23.22 3.78 7.95
CA GLU A 66 -22.74 2.62 7.17
C GLU A 66 -21.48 2.06 7.82
N GLY A 67 -21.66 1.06 8.70
CA GLY A 67 -20.57 0.30 9.28
C GLY A 67 -19.56 -0.17 8.22
N ASN A 68 -18.32 -0.44 8.63
CA ASN A 68 -17.17 -0.69 7.75
C ASN A 68 -17.39 -1.86 6.76
N ILE A 69 -18.07 -1.61 5.63
CA ILE A 69 -18.38 -2.62 4.61
C ILE A 69 -17.12 -2.81 3.76
N ILE A 70 -16.33 -3.83 4.10
CA ILE A 70 -15.28 -4.34 3.23
C ILE A 70 -15.97 -5.11 2.10
N LYS A 71 -16.08 -4.52 0.90
CA LYS A 71 -16.52 -5.26 -0.30
C LYS A 71 -15.41 -6.22 -0.73
N LEU A 72 -15.44 -7.43 -0.19
CA LEU A 72 -14.66 -8.57 -0.67
C LEU A 72 -15.38 -9.13 -1.90
N GLY A 73 -14.93 -8.74 -3.09
CA GLY A 73 -15.25 -9.36 -4.40
C GLY A 73 -16.71 -9.73 -4.64
N SER A 74 -17.42 -8.94 -5.46
CA SER A 74 -18.62 -9.43 -6.11
C SER A 74 -18.22 -10.59 -7.03
N THR A 75 -18.52 -11.83 -6.64
CA THR A 75 -18.66 -12.92 -7.62
C THR A 75 -19.88 -12.57 -8.46
N GLU A 76 -19.63 -12.21 -9.72
CA GLU A 76 -20.65 -12.13 -10.77
C GLU A 76 -21.14 -13.55 -11.08
N ASP A 77 -22.43 -13.80 -10.88
CA ASP A 77 -23.24 -14.86 -11.51
C ASP A 77 -24.42 -14.18 -12.23
#